data_AF-A0A927SG23-F1
#
_entry.id   AF-A0A927SG23-F1
#
_cell.length_a   1.000
_cell.length_b   1.000
_cell.length_c   1.000
_cell.angle_alpha   90.00
_cell.angle_beta   90.00
_cell.angle_gamma   90.00
#
_symmetry.space_group_name_H-M   'P 1'
#
loop_
_entity.id
_entity.type
_entity.pdbx_description
1 polymer ?
#
loop_
_entity_poly.entity_id
_entity_poly.type
_entity_poly.pdbx_seq_one_letter_code
_entity_poly.pdbx_strand_id
1 'polypeptide(L)'
;MLTLIPADREHMPFRQALLADPATMAYNAPWSPPDGTVPFPESAWDAWLAKWTNHEPERFCGYVATADGTPVGEICWHGHGAGMGVVIHASHRGKGYGAEALQLLIRRAFSHPEISRLENQFESARAAALHTHLNAGFVQAGTDAHGSLTLILTRAAHRERLLRRLTDAMCQWERGVPDRIHHLIKVHGFARQIGQMELLDEDTLFILEAAALTHDIGIRPAIAQTGACPGPLQERLGPPEAETMLHGLHFPREVIDRVCFLIGRHHTTQGVDAPDWQILLEADFLVNMIENHMSGEAIDACRDRVFRTGEGLRLLHWIRPPQHG
;
A
#
# COMPACT_ATOMS: atom_id res chain seq x y z
N MET A 1 10.05 12.00 -9.37
CA MET A 1 9.88 10.73 -8.65
C MET A 1 11.25 10.17 -8.37
N LEU A 2 11.54 9.87 -7.11
CA LEU A 2 12.77 9.21 -6.71
C LEU A 2 12.73 7.70 -6.98
N THR A 3 13.90 7.12 -7.18
CA THR A 3 14.12 5.67 -7.34
C THR A 3 15.12 5.17 -6.30
N LEU A 4 15.14 3.85 -6.07
CA LEU A 4 16.16 3.21 -5.24
C LEU A 4 17.30 2.72 -6.10
N ILE A 5 18.51 2.99 -5.66
CA ILE A 5 19.75 2.42 -6.20
C ILE A 5 20.49 1.67 -5.08
N PRO A 6 21.20 0.58 -5.41
CA PRO A 6 21.87 -0.25 -4.43
C PRO A 6 22.97 0.51 -3.69
N ALA A 7 23.24 0.10 -2.46
CA ALA A 7 24.45 0.50 -1.77
C ALA A 7 25.61 -0.40 -2.24
N ASP A 8 26.42 0.08 -3.17
CA ASP A 8 27.60 -0.62 -3.67
C ASP A 8 28.85 0.27 -3.59
N ARG A 9 29.98 -0.25 -4.05
CA ARG A 9 31.25 0.48 -4.00
C ARG A 9 31.25 1.74 -4.87
N GLU A 10 30.51 1.75 -5.98
CA GLU A 10 30.43 2.91 -6.89
C GLU A 10 29.81 4.12 -6.21
N HIS A 11 28.86 3.88 -5.29
CA HIS A 11 28.12 4.95 -4.60
C HIS A 11 28.71 5.34 -3.24
N MET A 12 29.80 4.71 -2.78
CA MET A 12 30.47 5.08 -1.53
C MET A 12 31.01 6.53 -1.50
N PRO A 13 31.56 7.11 -2.60
CA PRO A 13 31.92 8.52 -2.63
C PRO A 13 30.74 9.45 -2.30
N PHE A 14 29.52 9.12 -2.76
CA PHE A 14 28.33 9.88 -2.43
C PHE A 14 28.02 9.81 -0.93
N ARG A 15 28.05 8.62 -0.32
CA ARG A 15 27.86 8.48 1.13
C ARG A 15 28.91 9.24 1.92
N GLN A 16 30.18 9.17 1.51
CA GLN A 16 31.25 9.92 2.14
C GLN A 16 30.97 11.43 2.09
N ALA A 17 30.57 11.95 0.93
CA ALA A 17 30.19 13.36 0.79
C ALA A 17 28.96 13.72 1.64
N LEU A 18 27.94 12.87 1.67
CA LEU A 18 26.73 13.05 2.48
C LEU A 18 27.05 13.19 3.98
N LEU A 19 27.93 12.32 4.50
CA LEU A 19 28.34 12.32 5.91
C LEU A 19 29.34 13.43 6.26
N ALA A 20 30.08 13.94 5.28
CA ALA A 20 31.04 15.02 5.44
C ALA A 20 30.39 16.42 5.35
N ASP A 21 29.14 16.53 4.88
CA ASP A 21 28.44 17.82 4.74
C ASP A 21 27.78 18.26 6.06
N PRO A 22 28.26 19.35 6.70
CA PRO A 22 27.72 19.81 7.99
C PRO A 22 26.26 20.24 7.89
N ALA A 23 25.82 20.80 6.75
CA ALA A 23 24.43 21.18 6.57
C ALA A 23 23.51 19.96 6.54
N THR A 24 23.96 18.87 5.92
CA THR A 24 23.25 17.59 5.90
C THR A 24 23.19 16.98 7.29
N MET A 25 24.33 16.92 7.97
CA MET A 25 24.48 16.22 9.25
C MET A 25 24.21 17.08 10.49
N ALA A 26 23.76 18.33 10.34
CA ALA A 26 23.50 19.27 11.45
C ALA A 26 22.60 18.72 12.56
N TYR A 27 21.73 17.75 12.26
CA TYR A 27 20.89 17.10 13.27
C TYR A 27 21.68 16.24 14.26
N ASN A 28 22.93 15.89 13.95
CA ASN A 28 23.86 15.21 14.85
C ASN A 28 24.69 16.18 15.70
N ALA A 29 24.62 17.50 15.48
CA ALA A 29 25.42 18.49 16.22
C ALA A 29 25.29 18.43 17.75
N PRO A 30 24.15 18.00 18.35
CA PRO A 30 24.09 17.75 19.80
C PRO A 30 25.02 16.62 20.28
N TRP A 31 25.49 15.78 19.36
CA TRP A 31 26.42 14.68 19.58
C TRP A 31 27.82 15.04 19.05
N SER A 32 28.77 14.12 19.14
CA SER A 32 30.14 14.34 18.65
C SER A 32 30.29 13.86 17.20
N PRO A 33 30.94 14.63 16.30
CA PRO A 33 31.54 15.96 16.47
C PRO A 33 30.51 17.13 16.46
N PRO A 34 30.88 18.35 16.92
CA PRO A 34 29.95 19.48 17.06
C PRO A 34 29.28 19.97 15.77
N ASP A 35 29.87 19.69 14.61
CA ASP A 35 29.28 19.99 13.29
C ASP A 35 28.37 18.86 12.78
N GLY A 36 28.24 17.78 13.56
CA GLY A 36 27.42 16.61 13.29
C GLY A 36 27.98 15.64 12.24
N THR A 37 29.09 16.00 11.57
CA THR A 37 29.66 15.21 10.48
C THR A 37 30.18 13.86 10.96
N VAL A 38 30.27 12.88 10.07
CA VAL A 38 30.75 11.53 10.43
C VAL A 38 31.94 11.16 9.55
N PRO A 39 33.15 11.02 10.11
CA PRO A 39 34.32 10.56 9.35
C PRO A 39 34.06 9.20 8.72
N PHE A 40 34.10 9.13 7.38
CA PHE A 40 33.86 7.91 6.62
C PHE A 40 34.92 7.75 5.51
N PRO A 41 36.18 7.44 5.88
CA PRO A 41 37.27 7.30 4.93
C PRO A 41 37.08 6.07 4.04
N GLU A 42 37.74 6.05 2.88
CA GLU A 42 37.71 4.92 1.94
C GLU A 42 38.08 3.57 2.59
N SER A 43 38.99 3.59 3.57
CA SER A 43 39.37 2.40 4.34
C SER A 43 38.22 1.77 5.14
N ALA A 44 37.11 2.49 5.36
CA ALA A 44 35.93 2.00 6.07
C ALA A 44 34.86 1.43 5.12
N TRP A 45 34.99 1.63 3.80
CA TRP A 45 33.93 1.28 2.84
C TRP A 45 33.66 -0.22 2.80
N ASP A 46 34.71 -1.05 2.73
CA ASP A 46 34.54 -2.50 2.63
C ASP A 46 33.88 -3.10 3.89
N ALA A 47 34.29 -2.62 5.07
CA ALA A 47 33.68 -3.03 6.33
C ALA A 47 32.21 -2.60 6.44
N TRP A 48 31.88 -1.41 5.91
CA TRP A 48 30.51 -0.92 5.88
C TRP A 48 29.63 -1.71 4.90
N LEU A 49 30.11 -1.93 3.67
CA LEU A 49 29.42 -2.72 2.65
C LEU A 49 29.13 -4.14 3.15
N ALA A 50 30.13 -4.80 3.74
CA ALA A 50 29.96 -6.13 4.32
C ALA A 50 28.89 -6.19 5.42
N LYS A 51 28.65 -5.08 6.14
CA LYS A 51 27.66 -4.99 7.21
C LYS A 51 26.25 -4.66 6.72
N TRP A 52 26.11 -3.89 5.63
CA TRP A 52 24.84 -3.29 5.24
C TRP A 52 24.22 -3.83 3.95
N THR A 53 24.99 -4.57 3.15
CA THR A 53 24.54 -5.12 1.87
C THR A 53 24.25 -6.61 1.97
N ASN A 54 23.19 -7.07 1.29
CA ASN A 54 22.76 -8.48 1.27
C ASN A 54 22.36 -9.06 2.64
N HIS A 55 21.79 -8.23 3.52
CA HIS A 55 21.32 -8.64 4.87
C HIS A 55 19.82 -8.42 5.08
N GLU A 56 19.05 -8.20 4.02
CA GLU A 56 17.59 -8.13 4.13
C GLU A 56 17.01 -9.49 4.55
N PRO A 57 15.96 -9.53 5.39
CA PRO A 57 15.21 -8.39 5.93
C PRO A 57 15.79 -7.78 7.22
N GLU A 58 16.82 -8.35 7.83
CA GLU A 58 17.37 -7.85 9.11
C GLU A 58 17.84 -6.40 8.98
N ARG A 59 18.57 -6.08 7.90
CA ARG A 59 19.14 -4.76 7.63
C ARG A 59 19.12 -4.43 6.15
N PHE A 60 19.00 -3.14 5.86
CA PHE A 60 19.13 -2.60 4.52
C PHE A 60 19.70 -1.19 4.57
N CYS A 61 20.48 -0.86 3.57
CA CYS A 61 20.80 0.50 3.21
C CYS A 61 20.77 0.64 1.69
N GLY A 62 20.23 1.74 1.21
CA GLY A 62 20.21 2.09 -0.21
C GLY A 62 20.18 3.59 -0.40
N TYR A 63 20.51 4.05 -1.61
CA TYR A 63 20.43 5.47 -1.93
C TYR A 63 19.15 5.77 -2.70
N VAL A 64 18.64 6.98 -2.50
CA VAL A 64 17.54 7.50 -3.29
C VAL A 64 18.10 8.43 -4.36
N ALA A 65 17.66 8.23 -5.61
CA ALA A 65 18.17 8.95 -6.75
C ALA A 65 17.03 9.60 -7.57
N THR A 66 17.33 10.70 -8.25
CA THR A 66 16.44 11.30 -9.24
C THR A 66 16.35 10.43 -10.50
N ALA A 67 15.44 10.76 -11.42
CA ALA A 67 15.19 9.97 -12.62
C ALA A 67 16.40 9.83 -13.56
N ASP A 68 17.37 10.74 -13.46
CA ASP A 68 18.65 10.72 -14.18
C ASP A 68 19.74 9.89 -13.47
N GLY A 69 19.41 9.23 -12.35
CA GLY A 69 20.33 8.43 -11.56
C GLY A 69 21.16 9.22 -10.55
N THR A 70 20.99 10.54 -10.45
CA THR A 70 21.76 11.34 -9.47
C THR A 70 21.33 11.00 -8.04
N PRO A 71 22.23 10.51 -7.16
CA PRO A 71 21.90 10.24 -5.76
C PRO A 71 21.65 11.55 -5.00
N VAL A 72 20.58 11.58 -4.22
CA VAL A 72 20.15 12.76 -3.44
C VAL A 72 19.97 12.48 -1.95
N GLY A 73 20.05 11.22 -1.54
CA GLY A 73 19.91 10.83 -0.15
C GLY A 73 20.13 9.34 0.09
N GLU A 74 19.92 8.95 1.33
CA GLU A 74 20.07 7.58 1.83
C GLU A 74 18.85 7.19 2.66
N ILE A 75 18.46 5.93 2.53
CA ILE A 75 17.46 5.30 3.39
C ILE A 75 18.01 3.99 3.95
N CYS A 76 17.67 3.67 5.19
CA CYS A 76 18.10 2.42 5.82
C CYS A 76 17.13 1.92 6.88
N TRP A 77 17.18 0.63 7.18
CA TRP A 77 16.59 0.05 8.39
C TRP A 77 17.51 -1.01 8.98
N HIS A 78 17.30 -1.32 10.26
CA HIS A 78 17.99 -2.41 10.95
C HIS A 78 17.08 -3.08 11.99
N GLY A 79 17.46 -4.28 12.42
CA GLY A 79 16.72 -5.05 13.41
C GLY A 79 15.29 -5.35 12.95
N HIS A 80 15.10 -5.70 11.67
CA HIS A 80 13.80 -5.98 11.08
C HIS A 80 12.81 -4.81 11.23
N GLY A 81 13.30 -3.58 11.05
CA GLY A 81 12.49 -2.35 11.12
C GLY A 81 12.43 -1.71 12.51
N ALA A 82 13.12 -2.25 13.52
CA ALA A 82 13.21 -1.65 14.85
C ALA A 82 13.97 -0.31 14.90
N GLY A 83 14.72 0.01 13.85
CA GLY A 83 15.27 1.36 13.65
C GLY A 83 15.41 1.66 12.17
N MET A 84 15.28 2.93 11.81
CA MET A 84 15.35 3.39 10.44
C MET A 84 15.99 4.77 10.29
N GLY A 85 16.45 5.08 9.09
CA GLY A 85 17.02 6.36 8.73
C GLY A 85 16.53 6.83 7.37
N VAL A 86 16.29 8.14 7.25
CA VAL A 86 16.05 8.83 5.98
C VAL A 86 16.87 10.12 6.02
N VAL A 87 17.86 10.22 5.13
CA VAL A 87 18.75 11.38 5.04
C VAL A 87 18.69 11.93 3.62
N ILE A 88 18.35 13.20 3.48
CA ILE A 88 18.40 13.92 2.20
C ILE A 88 19.51 14.95 2.27
N HIS A 89 20.39 14.95 1.28
CA HIS A 89 21.47 15.90 1.14
C HIS A 89 20.91 17.33 1.16
N ALA A 90 21.57 18.24 1.88
CA ALA A 90 21.04 19.56 2.20
C ALA A 90 20.62 20.38 0.98
N SER A 91 21.38 20.32 -0.12
CA SER A 91 21.07 20.99 -1.39
C SER A 91 19.78 20.51 -2.09
N HIS A 92 19.20 19.38 -1.65
CA HIS A 92 17.97 18.81 -2.20
C HIS A 92 16.78 18.91 -1.25
N ARG A 93 16.93 19.55 -0.08
CA ARG A 93 15.82 19.78 0.86
C ARG A 93 14.81 20.78 0.30
N GLY A 94 13.58 20.72 0.82
CA GLY A 94 12.47 21.55 0.35
C GLY A 94 11.80 21.09 -0.95
N LYS A 95 12.30 20.03 -1.60
CA LYS A 95 11.77 19.48 -2.86
C LYS A 95 10.74 18.34 -2.69
N GLY A 96 10.32 18.04 -1.45
CA GLY A 96 9.45 16.89 -1.15
C GLY A 96 10.15 15.53 -1.05
N TYR A 97 11.46 15.47 -1.32
CA TYR A 97 12.23 14.22 -1.37
C TYR A 97 12.26 13.42 -0.08
N GLY A 98 12.14 14.06 1.09
CA GLY A 98 12.05 13.34 2.37
C GLY A 98 10.81 12.44 2.44
N ALA A 99 9.67 12.92 1.94
CA ALA A 99 8.44 12.14 1.89
C ALA A 99 8.53 11.02 0.84
N GLU A 100 9.06 11.31 -0.35
CA GLU A 100 9.27 10.29 -1.40
C GLU A 100 10.22 9.17 -0.94
N ALA A 101 11.34 9.54 -0.32
CA ALA A 101 12.31 8.59 0.23
C ALA A 101 11.71 7.74 1.35
N LEU A 102 10.93 8.34 2.25
CA LEU A 102 10.21 7.60 3.28
C LEU A 102 9.21 6.60 2.68
N GLN A 103 8.48 6.97 1.61
CA GLN A 103 7.58 6.04 0.92
C GLN A 103 8.34 4.89 0.23
N LEU A 104 9.53 5.14 -0.32
CA LEU A 104 10.39 4.09 -0.88
C LEU A 104 10.85 3.12 0.22
N LEU A 105 11.27 3.63 1.39
CA LEU A 105 11.65 2.80 2.53
C LEU A 105 10.48 1.94 3.02
N ILE A 106 9.31 2.54 3.22
CA ILE A 106 8.11 1.81 3.69
C ILE A 106 7.77 0.67 2.73
N ARG A 107 7.72 0.97 1.42
CA ARG A 107 7.42 -0.04 0.40
C ARG A 107 8.42 -1.19 0.41
N ARG A 108 9.72 -0.88 0.47
CA ARG A 108 10.77 -1.90 0.47
C ARG A 108 10.79 -2.71 1.76
N ALA A 109 10.56 -2.08 2.90
CA ALA A 109 10.53 -2.79 4.18
C ALA A 109 9.32 -3.74 4.24
N PHE A 110 8.12 -3.27 3.88
CA PHE A 110 6.91 -4.10 3.93
C PHE A 110 6.76 -5.09 2.77
N SER A 111 7.65 -5.09 1.78
CA SER A 111 7.75 -6.21 0.83
C SER A 111 8.35 -7.47 1.48
N HIS A 112 8.95 -7.34 2.67
CA HIS A 112 9.45 -8.47 3.45
C HIS A 112 8.42 -8.90 4.49
N PRO A 113 7.89 -10.14 4.44
CA PRO A 113 6.85 -10.61 5.34
C PRO A 113 7.27 -10.60 6.82
N GLU A 114 8.57 -10.66 7.11
CA GLU A 114 9.16 -10.64 8.46
C GLU A 114 9.11 -9.25 9.12
N ILE A 115 8.97 -8.17 8.35
CA ILE A 115 8.91 -6.80 8.87
C ILE A 115 7.46 -6.37 9.05
N SER A 116 6.91 -6.53 10.25
CA SER A 116 5.53 -6.15 10.57
C SER A 116 5.38 -4.69 11.02
N ARG A 117 6.50 -4.03 11.38
CA ARG A 117 6.52 -2.62 11.81
C ARG A 117 7.82 -1.92 11.46
N LEU A 118 7.73 -0.61 11.31
CA LEU A 118 8.85 0.32 11.23
C LEU A 118 8.81 1.26 12.42
N GLU A 119 9.96 1.48 13.03
CA GLU A 119 10.14 2.34 14.19
C GLU A 119 11.24 3.37 13.91
N ASN A 120 10.96 4.64 14.22
CA ASN A 120 11.95 5.70 14.20
C ASN A 120 11.89 6.47 15.52
N GLN A 121 13.06 6.87 16.01
CA GLN A 121 13.20 7.64 17.23
C GLN A 121 14.04 8.89 16.98
N PHE A 122 13.52 10.05 17.33
CA PHE A 122 14.24 11.32 17.21
C PHE A 122 13.66 12.41 18.10
N GLU A 123 14.43 13.47 18.34
CA GLU A 123 14.04 14.57 19.21
C GLU A 123 12.78 15.29 18.69
N SER A 124 11.86 15.61 19.60
CA SER A 124 10.60 16.31 19.27
C SER A 124 10.78 17.65 18.54
N ALA A 125 11.94 18.30 18.70
CA ALA A 125 12.28 19.53 18.01
C ALA A 125 12.44 19.37 16.48
N ARG A 126 12.56 18.14 15.95
CA ARG A 126 12.69 17.86 14.51
C ARG A 126 11.33 17.94 13.79
N ALA A 127 10.68 19.10 13.84
CA ALA A 127 9.31 19.31 13.35
C ALA A 127 9.08 18.83 11.90
N ALA A 128 10.03 19.06 10.99
CA ALA A 128 9.93 18.61 9.60
C ALA A 128 9.94 17.07 9.47
N ALA A 129 10.79 16.39 10.25
CA ALA A 129 10.84 14.93 10.29
C ALA A 129 9.55 14.37 10.91
N LEU A 130 9.10 14.93 12.03
CA LEU A 130 7.83 14.55 12.68
C LEU A 130 6.66 14.66 11.70
N HIS A 131 6.51 15.82 11.05
CA HIS A 131 5.45 16.06 10.07
C HIS A 131 5.50 15.06 8.91
N THR A 132 6.70 14.76 8.39
CA THR A 132 6.89 13.79 7.31
C THR A 132 6.45 12.37 7.71
N HIS A 133 6.78 11.94 8.94
CA HIS A 133 6.40 10.62 9.44
C HIS A 133 4.89 10.52 9.72
N LEU A 134 4.31 11.52 10.38
CA LEU A 134 2.87 11.55 10.63
C LEU A 134 2.06 11.53 9.32
N ASN A 135 2.49 12.31 8.32
CA ASN A 135 1.87 12.30 6.98
C ASN A 135 2.01 10.95 6.27
N ALA A 136 3.07 10.19 6.55
CA ALA A 136 3.26 8.84 6.03
C ALA A 136 2.42 7.78 6.78
N GLY A 137 1.78 8.16 7.89
CA GLY A 137 0.90 7.29 8.69
C GLY A 137 1.55 6.74 9.96
N PHE A 138 2.75 7.18 10.32
CA PHE A 138 3.33 6.83 11.61
C PHE A 138 2.50 7.47 12.74
N VAL A 139 2.43 6.78 13.87
CA VAL A 139 1.82 7.28 15.10
C VAL A 139 2.86 7.39 16.21
N GLN A 140 2.67 8.34 17.12
CA GLN A 140 3.52 8.47 18.29
C GLN A 140 3.19 7.36 19.30
N ALA A 141 4.19 6.53 19.61
CA ALA A 141 4.06 5.41 20.54
C ALA A 141 4.59 5.74 21.94
N GLY A 142 5.47 6.75 22.06
CA GLY A 142 6.02 7.17 23.35
C GLY A 142 6.97 8.34 23.23
N THR A 143 7.43 8.80 24.39
CA THR A 143 8.49 9.79 24.54
C THR A 143 9.43 9.31 25.64
N ASP A 144 10.73 9.34 25.41
CA ASP A 144 11.71 8.98 26.42
C ASP A 144 12.00 10.12 27.42
N ALA A 145 12.79 9.82 28.45
CA ALA A 145 13.16 10.79 29.49
C ALA A 145 13.99 11.98 28.96
N HIS A 146 14.53 11.89 27.75
CA HIS A 146 15.36 12.90 27.10
C HIS A 146 14.58 13.72 26.06
N GLY A 147 13.28 13.46 25.88
CA GLY A 147 12.41 14.21 24.97
C GLY A 147 12.43 13.71 23.51
N SER A 148 12.97 12.52 23.26
CA SER A 148 12.89 11.86 21.95
C SER A 148 11.55 11.15 21.80
N LEU A 149 10.91 11.34 20.64
CA LEU A 149 9.67 10.70 20.27
C LEU A 149 9.96 9.34 19.63
N THR A 150 9.22 8.31 20.01
CA THR A 150 9.17 7.05 19.27
C THR A 150 7.94 7.06 18.35
N LEU A 151 8.18 6.90 17.05
CA LEU A 151 7.15 6.83 16.02
C LEU A 151 7.11 5.42 15.43
N ILE A 152 5.90 4.87 15.29
CA ILE A 152 5.69 3.51 14.76
C ILE A 152 4.71 3.54 13.59
N LEU A 153 5.01 2.77 12.55
CA LEU A 153 4.08 2.41 11.48
C LEU A 153 4.03 0.88 11.38
N THR A 154 2.84 0.29 11.51
CA THR A 154 2.64 -1.16 11.29
C THR A 154 2.22 -1.44 9.85
N ARG A 155 2.49 -2.64 9.35
CA ARG A 155 2.01 -3.08 8.03
C ARG A 155 0.49 -2.98 7.93
N ALA A 156 -0.22 -3.45 8.95
CA ALA A 156 -1.69 -3.37 9.02
C ALA A 156 -2.19 -1.92 8.92
N ALA A 157 -1.60 -0.99 9.68
CA ALA A 157 -1.98 0.42 9.63
C ALA A 157 -1.65 1.06 8.27
N HIS A 158 -0.54 0.65 7.64
CA HIS A 158 -0.17 1.10 6.30
C HIS A 158 -1.16 0.61 5.24
N ARG A 159 -1.53 -0.68 5.26
CA ARG A 159 -2.54 -1.27 4.37
C ARG A 159 -3.90 -0.61 4.51
N GLU A 160 -4.35 -0.43 5.74
CA GLU A 160 -5.62 0.23 6.04
C GLU A 160 -5.60 1.71 5.56
N ARG A 161 -4.45 2.40 5.63
CA ARG A 161 -4.28 3.73 5.01
C ARG A 161 -4.33 3.67 3.49
N LEU A 162 -3.75 2.66 2.86
CA LEU A 162 -3.81 2.47 1.41
C LEU A 162 -5.25 2.21 0.94
N LEU A 163 -5.99 1.34 1.63
CA LEU A 163 -7.41 1.08 1.34
C LEU A 163 -8.25 2.36 1.45
N ARG A 164 -8.08 3.16 2.51
CA ARG A 164 -8.79 4.46 2.62
C ARG A 164 -8.49 5.40 1.45
N ARG A 165 -7.22 5.51 1.05
CA ARG A 165 -6.82 6.34 -0.10
C ARG A 165 -7.41 5.80 -1.42
N LEU A 166 -7.51 4.47 -1.54
CA LEU A 166 -8.15 3.82 -2.69
C LEU A 166 -9.64 4.10 -2.72
N THR A 167 -10.32 4.03 -1.58
CA THR A 167 -11.73 4.42 -1.45
C THR A 167 -11.95 5.86 -1.89
N ASP A 168 -11.13 6.80 -1.41
CA ASP A 168 -11.22 8.22 -1.82
C ASP A 168 -11.00 8.38 -3.34
N ALA A 169 -10.01 7.68 -3.90
CA ALA A 169 -9.72 7.72 -5.33
C ALA A 169 -10.87 7.15 -6.17
N MET A 170 -11.48 6.04 -5.74
CA MET A 170 -12.63 5.43 -6.43
C MET A 170 -13.90 6.29 -6.30
N CYS A 171 -14.13 6.93 -5.15
CA CYS A 171 -15.20 7.92 -5.00
C CYS A 171 -15.00 9.12 -5.94
N GLN A 172 -13.77 9.60 -6.10
CA GLN A 172 -13.44 10.69 -7.02
C GLN A 172 -13.56 10.25 -8.49
N TRP A 173 -13.18 9.00 -8.79
CA TRP A 173 -13.38 8.38 -10.10
C TRP A 173 -14.87 8.35 -10.44
N GLU A 174 -15.70 7.87 -9.53
CA GLU A 174 -17.16 7.76 -9.70
C GLU A 174 -17.95 9.04 -9.40
N ARG A 175 -17.28 10.19 -9.31
CA ARG A 175 -17.93 11.48 -9.05
C ARG A 175 -19.15 11.71 -9.95
N GLY A 176 -20.24 12.14 -9.34
CA GLY A 176 -21.52 12.40 -10.01
C GLY A 176 -22.41 11.17 -10.23
N VAL A 177 -21.99 9.97 -9.79
CA VAL A 177 -22.80 8.74 -9.89
C VAL A 177 -22.94 8.08 -8.51
N PRO A 178 -23.82 8.58 -7.63
CA PRO A 178 -23.93 8.12 -6.24
C PRO A 178 -24.17 6.62 -6.11
N ASP A 179 -25.00 6.02 -6.97
CA ASP A 179 -25.31 4.59 -6.90
C ASP A 179 -24.08 3.71 -7.08
N ARG A 180 -23.12 4.10 -7.92
CA ARG A 180 -21.85 3.37 -8.08
C ARG A 180 -20.93 3.51 -6.87
N ILE A 181 -20.91 4.69 -6.26
CA ILE A 181 -20.18 4.91 -5.00
C ILE A 181 -20.81 4.06 -3.88
N HIS A 182 -22.14 4.01 -3.79
CA HIS A 182 -22.82 3.16 -2.81
C HIS A 182 -22.57 1.67 -3.08
N HIS A 183 -22.62 1.25 -4.34
CA HIS A 183 -22.37 -0.12 -4.76
C HIS A 183 -20.99 -0.60 -4.30
N LEU A 184 -19.91 0.08 -4.70
CA LEU A 184 -18.55 -0.34 -4.34
C LEU A 184 -18.31 -0.34 -2.82
N ILE A 185 -18.90 0.59 -2.07
CA ILE A 185 -18.77 0.63 -0.60
C ILE A 185 -19.46 -0.56 0.05
N LYS A 186 -20.65 -0.96 -0.45
CA LYS A 186 -21.37 -2.14 0.03
C LYS A 186 -20.64 -3.43 -0.33
N VAL A 187 -20.14 -3.56 -1.56
CA VAL A 187 -19.37 -4.73 -2.01
C VAL A 187 -18.11 -4.88 -1.18
N HIS A 188 -17.35 -3.80 -0.96
CA HIS A 188 -16.19 -3.82 -0.07
C HIS A 188 -16.55 -4.25 1.35
N GLY A 189 -17.65 -3.74 1.91
CA GLY A 189 -18.11 -4.13 3.25
C GLY A 189 -18.43 -5.63 3.37
N PHE A 190 -19.14 -6.20 2.39
CA PHE A 190 -19.42 -7.64 2.35
C PHE A 190 -18.16 -8.47 2.12
N ALA A 191 -17.30 -8.07 1.18
CA ALA A 191 -16.05 -8.78 0.89
C ALA A 191 -15.14 -8.84 2.13
N ARG A 192 -14.98 -7.72 2.85
CA ARG A 192 -14.22 -7.67 4.10
C ARG A 192 -14.81 -8.59 5.16
N GLN A 193 -16.13 -8.52 5.37
CA GLN A 193 -16.83 -9.35 6.36
C GLN A 193 -16.68 -10.84 6.04
N ILE A 194 -16.92 -11.24 4.79
CA ILE A 194 -16.76 -12.63 4.35
C ILE A 194 -15.32 -13.08 4.53
N GLY A 195 -14.35 -12.31 4.03
CA GLY A 195 -12.93 -12.65 4.15
C GLY A 195 -12.45 -12.83 5.60
N GLN A 196 -12.92 -11.99 6.51
CA GLN A 196 -12.58 -12.10 7.93
C GLN A 196 -13.20 -13.34 8.59
N MET A 197 -14.46 -13.65 8.28
CA MET A 197 -15.15 -14.80 8.87
C MET A 197 -14.69 -16.14 8.27
N GLU A 198 -14.22 -16.12 7.03
CA GLU A 198 -13.56 -17.26 6.36
C GLU A 198 -12.06 -17.37 6.73
N LEU A 199 -11.57 -16.52 7.64
CA LEU A 199 -10.21 -16.55 8.17
C LEU A 199 -9.11 -16.43 7.10
N LEU A 200 -9.33 -15.56 6.10
CA LEU A 200 -8.29 -15.24 5.14
C LEU A 200 -7.06 -14.66 5.84
N ASP A 201 -5.88 -14.97 5.32
CA ASP A 201 -4.64 -14.32 5.74
C ASP A 201 -4.66 -12.82 5.36
N GLU A 202 -3.82 -12.04 6.03
CA GLU A 202 -3.79 -10.58 5.87
C GLU A 202 -3.43 -10.12 4.45
N ASP A 203 -2.69 -10.92 3.68
CA ASP A 203 -2.28 -10.57 2.31
C ASP A 203 -3.44 -10.79 1.36
N THR A 204 -4.08 -11.96 1.45
CA THR A 204 -5.27 -12.30 0.66
C THR A 204 -6.43 -11.36 0.97
N LEU A 205 -6.66 -11.02 2.25
CA LEU A 205 -7.71 -10.07 2.64
C LEU A 205 -7.45 -8.67 2.06
N PHE A 206 -6.21 -8.18 2.13
CA PHE A 206 -5.86 -6.86 1.58
C PHE A 206 -6.06 -6.79 0.07
N ILE A 207 -5.71 -7.86 -0.66
CA ILE A 207 -5.95 -7.99 -2.10
C ILE A 207 -7.46 -7.99 -2.40
N LEU A 208 -8.22 -8.80 -1.66
CA LEU A 208 -9.68 -8.90 -1.81
C LEU A 208 -10.35 -7.53 -1.59
N GLU A 209 -9.99 -6.81 -0.53
CA GLU A 209 -10.55 -5.49 -0.24
C GLU A 209 -10.23 -4.49 -1.35
N ALA A 210 -8.99 -4.48 -1.86
CA ALA A 210 -8.60 -3.62 -2.98
C ALA A 210 -9.34 -3.97 -4.28
N ALA A 211 -9.52 -5.27 -4.56
CA ALA A 211 -10.29 -5.75 -5.72
C ALA A 211 -11.77 -5.39 -5.59
N ALA A 212 -12.38 -5.56 -4.41
CA ALA A 212 -13.77 -5.19 -4.16
C ALA A 212 -14.02 -3.68 -4.35
N LEU A 213 -13.08 -2.82 -3.95
CA LEU A 213 -13.19 -1.38 -4.20
C LEU A 213 -13.10 -1.00 -5.69
N THR A 214 -12.43 -1.81 -6.51
CA THR A 214 -12.06 -1.48 -7.89
C THR A 214 -12.74 -2.34 -8.95
N HIS A 215 -13.54 -3.36 -8.59
CA HIS A 215 -14.07 -4.35 -9.53
C HIS A 215 -14.79 -3.72 -10.74
N ASP A 216 -15.59 -2.69 -10.49
CA ASP A 216 -16.39 -1.98 -11.48
C ASP A 216 -15.69 -0.78 -12.14
N ILE A 217 -14.39 -0.56 -11.91
CA ILE A 217 -13.65 0.59 -12.47
C ILE A 217 -13.74 0.66 -14.00
N GLY A 218 -13.93 -0.49 -14.65
CA GLY A 218 -14.10 -0.64 -16.10
C GLY A 218 -15.42 -0.08 -16.67
N ILE A 219 -16.40 0.29 -15.85
CA ILE A 219 -17.69 0.81 -16.34
C ILE A 219 -17.51 2.12 -17.12
N ARG A 220 -16.73 3.08 -16.59
CA ARG A 220 -16.53 4.39 -17.24
C ARG A 220 -15.91 4.27 -18.63
N PRO A 221 -14.77 3.59 -18.82
CA PRO A 221 -14.21 3.42 -20.16
C PRO A 221 -15.13 2.60 -21.08
N ALA A 222 -15.89 1.63 -20.55
CA ALA A 222 -16.86 0.86 -21.34
C ALA A 222 -17.97 1.75 -21.94
N ILE A 223 -18.59 2.60 -21.10
CA ILE A 223 -19.63 3.54 -21.54
C ILE A 223 -19.06 4.57 -22.49
N ALA A 224 -17.87 5.12 -22.21
CA ALA A 224 -17.22 6.09 -23.09
C ALA A 224 -16.94 5.53 -24.49
N GLN A 225 -16.62 4.24 -24.60
CA GLN A 225 -16.34 3.60 -25.88
C GLN A 225 -17.59 3.14 -26.65
N THR A 226 -18.62 2.66 -25.95
CA THR A 226 -19.72 1.91 -26.59
C THR A 226 -21.12 2.38 -26.23
N GLY A 227 -21.26 3.31 -25.29
CA GLY A 227 -22.56 3.70 -24.72
C GLY A 227 -23.17 2.66 -23.77
N ALA A 228 -22.52 1.51 -23.56
CA ALA A 228 -22.96 0.43 -22.68
C ALA A 228 -21.79 -0.15 -21.87
N CYS A 229 -22.10 -0.96 -20.86
CA CYS A 229 -21.10 -1.60 -20.00
C CYS A 229 -21.38 -3.09 -19.74
N PRO A 230 -21.40 -3.96 -20.77
CA PRO A 230 -21.56 -5.39 -20.54
C PRO A 230 -20.34 -5.96 -19.79
N GLY A 231 -20.55 -6.98 -18.98
CA GLY A 231 -19.52 -7.59 -18.13
C GLY A 231 -18.18 -7.87 -18.83
N PRO A 232 -18.17 -8.52 -20.02
CA PRO A 232 -16.92 -8.78 -20.75
C PRO A 232 -16.14 -7.51 -21.15
N LEU A 233 -16.83 -6.39 -21.34
CA LEU A 233 -16.18 -5.12 -21.65
C LEU A 233 -15.57 -4.49 -20.40
N GLN A 234 -16.24 -4.61 -19.25
CA GLN A 234 -15.71 -4.15 -17.97
C GLN A 234 -14.48 -4.96 -17.55
N GLU A 235 -14.55 -6.29 -17.65
CA GLU A 235 -13.42 -7.20 -17.37
C GLU A 235 -12.20 -6.90 -18.25
N ARG A 236 -12.42 -6.50 -19.51
CA ARG A 236 -11.33 -6.12 -20.42
C ARG A 236 -10.74 -4.75 -20.12
N LEU A 237 -11.57 -3.77 -19.77
CA LEU A 237 -11.17 -2.36 -19.64
C LEU A 237 -10.82 -1.95 -18.20
N GLY A 238 -11.22 -2.72 -17.20
CA GLY A 238 -10.94 -2.45 -15.79
C GLY A 238 -9.45 -2.56 -15.41
N PRO A 239 -8.74 -3.65 -15.77
CA PRO A 239 -7.35 -3.86 -15.35
C PRO A 239 -6.39 -2.70 -15.64
N PRO A 240 -6.36 -2.08 -16.84
CA PRO A 240 -5.48 -0.95 -17.10
C PRO A 240 -5.76 0.30 -16.23
N GLU A 241 -7.03 0.57 -15.93
CA GLU A 241 -7.43 1.70 -15.07
C GLU A 241 -7.05 1.43 -13.61
N ALA A 242 -7.27 0.19 -13.13
CA ALA A 242 -6.88 -0.20 -11.79
C ALA A 242 -5.36 -0.19 -11.60
N GLU A 243 -4.59 -0.71 -12.56
CA GLU A 243 -3.13 -0.66 -12.54
C GLU A 243 -2.63 0.78 -12.39
N THR A 244 -3.17 1.70 -13.20
CA THR A 244 -2.83 3.13 -13.15
C THR A 244 -3.13 3.73 -11.78
N MET A 245 -4.32 3.50 -11.24
CA MET A 245 -4.75 4.05 -9.96
C MET A 245 -3.93 3.48 -8.79
N LEU A 246 -3.81 2.16 -8.70
CA LEU A 246 -3.12 1.47 -7.61
C LEU A 246 -1.62 1.79 -7.61
N HIS A 247 -0.98 1.86 -8.79
CA HIS A 247 0.40 2.29 -8.92
C HIS A 247 0.59 3.73 -8.42
N GLY A 248 -0.31 4.65 -8.81
CA GLY A 248 -0.32 6.04 -8.34
C GLY A 248 -0.52 6.18 -6.82
N LEU A 249 -1.21 5.23 -6.20
CA LEU A 249 -1.40 5.16 -4.75
C LEU A 249 -0.28 4.42 -4.02
N HIS A 250 0.68 3.85 -4.75
CA HIS A 250 1.84 3.12 -4.27
C HIS A 250 1.54 1.74 -3.67
N PHE A 251 0.53 1.05 -4.20
CA PHE A 251 0.33 -0.37 -3.90
C PHE A 251 1.51 -1.20 -4.41
N PRO A 252 1.86 -2.31 -3.72
CA PRO A 252 2.89 -3.24 -4.19
C PRO A 252 2.52 -3.88 -5.53
N ARG A 253 3.52 -4.23 -6.36
CA ARG A 253 3.29 -4.72 -7.73
C ARG A 253 2.52 -6.04 -7.72
N GLU A 254 2.89 -6.94 -6.82
CA GLU A 254 2.25 -8.24 -6.62
C GLU A 254 0.76 -8.12 -6.24
N VAL A 255 0.41 -7.07 -5.48
CA VAL A 255 -0.99 -6.77 -5.13
C VAL A 255 -1.72 -6.23 -6.36
N ILE A 256 -1.10 -5.31 -7.10
CA ILE A 256 -1.67 -4.75 -8.34
C ILE A 256 -1.98 -5.87 -9.34
N ASP A 257 -1.02 -6.78 -9.55
CA ASP A 257 -1.17 -7.88 -10.50
C ASP A 257 -2.33 -8.81 -10.13
N ARG A 258 -2.47 -9.18 -8.84
CA ARG A 258 -3.59 -10.01 -8.38
C ARG A 258 -4.92 -9.26 -8.44
N VAL A 259 -4.98 -7.99 -8.05
CA VAL A 259 -6.20 -7.17 -8.19
C VAL A 259 -6.63 -7.09 -9.65
N CYS A 260 -5.71 -6.79 -10.56
CA CYS A 260 -5.98 -6.75 -12.01
C CYS A 260 -6.48 -8.09 -12.55
N PHE A 261 -5.92 -9.21 -12.06
CA PHE A 261 -6.40 -10.54 -12.40
C PHE A 261 -7.85 -10.77 -11.97
N LEU A 262 -8.20 -10.40 -10.73
CA LEU A 262 -9.52 -10.57 -10.13
C LEU A 262 -10.57 -9.70 -10.85
N ILE A 263 -10.32 -8.40 -11.01
CA ILE A 263 -11.27 -7.51 -11.66
C ILE A 263 -11.40 -7.81 -13.16
N GLY A 264 -10.38 -8.42 -13.78
CA GLY A 264 -10.49 -8.93 -15.15
C GLY A 264 -11.39 -10.15 -15.30
N ARG A 265 -11.96 -10.66 -14.20
CA ARG A 265 -12.75 -11.91 -14.13
C ARG A 265 -13.92 -11.84 -13.15
N HIS A 266 -14.29 -10.66 -12.67
CA HIS A 266 -15.32 -10.54 -11.63
C HIS A 266 -16.75 -10.84 -12.13
N HIS A 267 -16.98 -11.02 -13.44
CA HIS A 267 -18.23 -11.56 -14.00
C HIS A 267 -18.09 -13.04 -14.42
N THR A 268 -16.89 -13.61 -14.31
CA THR A 268 -16.55 -14.97 -14.71
C THR A 268 -16.59 -15.89 -13.50
N THR A 269 -17.50 -16.88 -13.50
CA THR A 269 -17.65 -17.83 -12.38
C THR A 269 -16.98 -19.19 -12.64
N GLN A 270 -16.39 -19.39 -13.82
CA GLN A 270 -15.70 -20.62 -14.19
C GLN A 270 -14.20 -20.49 -13.91
N GLY A 271 -13.61 -21.54 -13.33
CA GLY A 271 -12.17 -21.60 -13.08
C GLY A 271 -11.70 -20.85 -11.83
N VAL A 272 -12.61 -20.53 -10.91
CA VAL A 272 -12.28 -19.94 -9.59
C VAL A 272 -11.23 -20.80 -8.89
N ASP A 273 -10.07 -20.21 -8.63
CA ASP A 273 -8.86 -20.91 -8.17
C ASP A 273 -8.47 -20.64 -6.72
N ALA A 274 -9.07 -19.62 -6.11
CA ALA A 274 -8.69 -19.13 -4.79
C ALA A 274 -9.88 -18.39 -4.11
N PRO A 275 -9.83 -18.27 -2.77
CA PRO A 275 -10.97 -17.74 -2.01
C PRO A 275 -11.21 -16.24 -2.23
N ASP A 276 -10.19 -15.44 -2.56
CA ASP A 276 -10.36 -14.01 -2.89
C ASP A 276 -11.30 -13.81 -4.09
N TRP A 277 -11.13 -14.60 -5.16
CA TRP A 277 -12.03 -14.54 -6.31
C TRP A 277 -13.44 -15.02 -5.96
N GLN A 278 -13.54 -16.13 -5.21
CA GLN A 278 -14.83 -16.65 -4.78
C GLN A 278 -15.62 -15.62 -3.95
N ILE A 279 -14.95 -14.95 -3.02
CA ILE A 279 -15.58 -13.97 -2.12
C ILE A 279 -15.94 -12.70 -2.89
N LEU A 280 -15.12 -12.26 -3.84
CA LEU A 280 -15.46 -11.11 -4.68
C LEU A 280 -16.78 -11.32 -5.44
N LEU A 281 -16.95 -12.51 -6.05
CA LEU A 281 -18.19 -12.88 -6.76
C LEU A 281 -19.41 -12.90 -5.84
N GLU A 282 -19.26 -13.45 -4.64
CA GLU A 282 -20.34 -13.53 -3.66
C GLU A 282 -20.71 -12.15 -3.11
N ALA A 283 -19.73 -11.32 -2.77
CA ALA A 283 -19.93 -9.98 -2.24
C ALA A 283 -20.64 -9.06 -3.26
N ASP A 284 -20.21 -9.10 -4.52
CA ASP A 284 -20.88 -8.38 -5.61
C ASP A 284 -22.33 -8.84 -5.77
N PHE A 285 -22.55 -10.17 -5.82
CA PHE A 285 -23.89 -10.72 -5.94
C PHE A 285 -24.83 -10.27 -4.80
N LEU A 286 -24.35 -10.27 -3.55
CA LEU A 286 -25.14 -9.86 -2.38
C LEU A 286 -25.69 -8.43 -2.54
N VAL A 287 -24.92 -7.53 -3.15
CA VAL A 287 -25.36 -6.16 -3.43
C VAL A 287 -26.30 -6.13 -4.64
N ASN A 288 -25.88 -6.78 -5.74
CA ASN A 288 -26.60 -6.78 -7.01
C ASN A 288 -28.02 -7.36 -6.90
N MET A 289 -28.24 -8.37 -6.07
CA MET A 289 -29.59 -8.94 -5.93
C MET A 289 -30.61 -7.97 -5.33
N ILE A 290 -30.14 -7.05 -4.48
CA ILE A 290 -30.99 -6.03 -3.85
C ILE A 290 -31.19 -4.85 -4.80
N GLU A 291 -30.09 -4.34 -5.38
CA GLU A 291 -30.14 -3.18 -6.27
C GLU A 291 -30.92 -3.46 -7.56
N ASN A 292 -30.87 -4.70 -8.06
CA ASN A 292 -31.60 -5.11 -9.26
C ASN A 292 -32.98 -5.73 -8.96
N HIS A 293 -33.43 -5.72 -7.70
CA HIS A 293 -34.72 -6.29 -7.27
C HIS A 293 -34.96 -7.72 -7.80
N MET A 294 -33.96 -8.60 -7.66
CA MET A 294 -34.01 -9.95 -8.19
C MET A 294 -35.15 -10.78 -7.57
N SER A 295 -35.79 -11.63 -8.38
CA SER A 295 -36.83 -12.54 -7.90
C SER A 295 -36.25 -13.64 -6.99
N GLY A 296 -37.09 -14.23 -6.15
CA GLY A 296 -36.69 -15.34 -5.28
C GLY A 296 -36.08 -16.51 -6.05
N GLU A 297 -36.64 -16.85 -7.22
CA GLU A 297 -36.13 -17.90 -8.12
C GLU A 297 -34.76 -17.53 -8.70
N ALA A 298 -34.56 -16.27 -9.12
CA ALA A 298 -33.28 -15.81 -9.66
C ALA A 298 -32.18 -15.82 -8.58
N ILE A 299 -32.54 -15.48 -7.34
CA ILE A 299 -31.64 -15.57 -6.18
C ILE A 299 -31.24 -17.02 -5.92
N ASP A 300 -32.19 -17.96 -5.90
CA ASP A 300 -31.88 -19.38 -5.66
C ASP A 300 -31.01 -19.98 -6.77
N ALA A 301 -31.31 -19.68 -8.05
CA ALA A 301 -30.51 -20.13 -9.17
C ALA A 301 -29.07 -19.59 -9.12
N CYS A 302 -28.89 -18.33 -8.72
CA CYS A 302 -27.57 -17.75 -8.57
C CYS A 302 -26.84 -18.22 -7.32
N ARG A 303 -27.55 -18.46 -6.21
CA ARG A 303 -26.98 -19.09 -5.01
C ARG A 303 -26.26 -20.38 -5.38
N ASP A 304 -26.94 -21.28 -6.08
CA ASP A 304 -26.40 -22.59 -6.41
C ASP A 304 -25.22 -22.48 -7.39
N ARG A 305 -25.24 -21.49 -8.27
CA ARG A 305 -24.17 -21.23 -9.24
C ARG A 305 -22.93 -20.58 -8.63
N VAL A 306 -23.11 -19.57 -7.77
CA VAL A 306 -22.06 -18.65 -7.33
C VAL A 306 -21.54 -18.99 -5.94
N PHE A 307 -22.41 -19.24 -4.96
CA PHE A 307 -22.01 -19.27 -3.54
C PHE A 307 -21.33 -20.57 -3.14
N ARG A 308 -20.20 -20.46 -2.47
CA ARG A 308 -19.40 -21.56 -1.92
C ARG A 308 -18.96 -21.29 -0.47
N THR A 309 -18.78 -20.04 -0.06
CA THR A 309 -18.36 -19.73 1.32
C THR A 309 -19.49 -19.91 2.34
N GLY A 310 -19.13 -20.26 3.57
CA GLY A 310 -20.09 -20.43 4.65
C GLY A 310 -20.68 -19.08 5.08
N GLU A 311 -19.85 -18.05 5.20
CA GLU A 311 -20.28 -16.70 5.55
C GLU A 311 -21.11 -16.05 4.44
N GLY A 312 -20.74 -16.22 3.17
CA GLY A 312 -21.53 -15.70 2.05
C GLY A 312 -22.95 -16.29 2.02
N LEU A 313 -23.08 -17.61 2.21
CA LEU A 313 -24.39 -18.27 2.33
C LEU A 313 -25.20 -17.75 3.53
N ARG A 314 -24.53 -17.51 4.66
CA ARG A 314 -25.17 -16.99 5.87
C ARG A 314 -25.66 -15.56 5.68
N LEU A 315 -24.85 -14.69 5.08
CA LEU A 315 -25.24 -13.32 4.74
C LEU A 315 -26.39 -13.32 3.75
N LEU A 316 -26.31 -14.13 2.68
CA LEU A 316 -27.39 -14.30 1.71
C LEU A 316 -28.71 -14.65 2.41
N HIS A 317 -28.68 -15.58 3.36
CA HIS A 317 -29.88 -15.95 4.13
C HIS A 317 -30.48 -14.78 4.92
N TRP A 318 -29.65 -13.90 5.48
CA TRP A 318 -30.10 -12.78 6.30
C TRP A 318 -30.66 -11.61 5.50
N ILE A 319 -30.06 -11.29 4.35
CA ILE A 319 -30.43 -10.10 3.58
C ILE A 319 -31.42 -10.42 2.46
N ARG A 320 -31.73 -11.71 2.22
CA ARG A 320 -32.75 -12.12 1.25
C ARG A 320 -34.09 -11.45 1.58
N PRO A 321 -34.72 -10.74 0.63
CA PRO A 321 -36.03 -10.15 0.86
C PRO A 321 -37.06 -11.24 1.22
N PRO A 322 -38.02 -10.96 2.13
CA PRO A 322 -39.10 -11.89 2.40
C PRO A 322 -39.87 -12.17 1.11
N GLN A 323 -40.21 -13.44 0.88
CA GLN A 323 -41.10 -13.80 -0.21
C GLN A 323 -42.49 -13.27 0.13
N HIS A 324 -42.89 -12.15 -0.45
CA HIS A 324 -44.29 -11.74 -0.43
C HIS A 324 -45.03 -12.67 -1.41
N GLY A 325 -45.77 -13.64 -0.86
CA GLY A 325 -46.76 -14.42 -1.58
C GLY A 325 -48.03 -13.64 -1.85
#